data_AF-A0A2W6ZUG6-F1
#
_entry.id   AF-A0A2W6ZUG6-F1
#
_cell.length_a   1.000
_cell.length_b   1.000
_cell.length_c   1.000
_cell.angle_alpha   90.00
_cell.angle_beta   90.00
_cell.angle_gamma   90.00
#
_symmetry.space_group_name_H-M   'P 1'
#
loop_
_entity.id
_entity.type
_entity.pdbx_description
1 polymer ?
#
loop_
_entity_poly.entity_id
_entity_poly.type
_entity_poly.pdbx_seq_one_letter_code
_entity_poly.pdbx_strand_id
1 'polypeptide(L)'
;MKTILQDAVIMRANLERANLSEADLQNARLGEAILKDVRLSGANLQGADIHETNLQRAKFAKCLIWSDAIDLTWEQLRQAKKWEEAELPDYLLQNRPIEAVEEVSKQELKE
;
A
#
# COMPACT_ATOMS: atom_id res chain seq x y z
N MET A 1 10.24 6.23 16.10
CA MET A 1 9.16 5.93 17.07
C MET A 1 8.20 5.05 16.32
N LYS A 2 7.96 3.82 16.81
CA LYS A 2 7.05 2.88 16.14
C LYS A 2 5.62 3.34 16.40
N THR A 3 4.90 3.77 15.37
CA THR A 3 3.50 4.17 15.47
C THR A 3 2.64 2.90 15.56
N ILE A 4 1.79 2.77 16.57
CA ILE A 4 0.90 1.62 16.75
C ILE A 4 -0.53 2.07 16.45
N LEU A 5 -1.10 1.52 15.39
CA LEU A 5 -2.44 1.79 14.86
C LEU A 5 -3.18 0.48 14.57
N GLN A 6 -2.83 -0.59 15.27
CA GLN A 6 -3.50 -1.88 15.18
C GLN A 6 -5.00 -1.72 15.49
N ASP A 7 -5.84 -2.34 14.68
CA ASP A 7 -7.31 -2.30 14.76
C ASP A 7 -7.91 -0.87 14.71
N ALA A 8 -7.11 0.14 14.35
CA ALA A 8 -7.55 1.53 14.37
C ALA A 8 -8.55 1.82 13.23
N VAL A 9 -9.57 2.61 13.54
CA VAL A 9 -10.55 3.09 12.55
C VAL A 9 -10.14 4.49 12.11
N ILE A 10 -9.55 4.59 10.92
CA ILE A 10 -8.98 5.82 10.35
C ILE A 10 -9.59 6.09 8.95
N MET A 11 -10.82 5.62 8.75
CA MET A 11 -11.55 5.76 7.49
C MET A 11 -11.74 7.23 7.14
N ARG A 12 -11.60 7.57 5.86
CA ARG A 12 -11.81 8.94 5.31
C ARG A 12 -10.88 10.00 5.91
N ALA A 13 -9.84 9.59 6.63
CA ALA A 13 -8.88 10.53 7.21
C ALA A 13 -7.94 11.11 6.14
N ASN A 14 -7.46 12.33 6.37
CA ASN A 14 -6.39 12.90 5.59
C ASN A 14 -5.04 12.59 6.24
N LEU A 15 -4.28 11.67 5.61
CA LEU A 15 -2.94 11.26 5.99
C LEU A 15 -1.92 11.65 4.90
N GLU A 16 -2.23 12.66 4.09
CA GLU A 16 -1.34 13.14 3.04
C GLU A 16 0.03 13.50 3.64
N ARG A 17 1.11 12.94 3.06
CA ARG A 17 2.51 13.10 3.50
C ARG A 17 2.82 12.61 4.91
N ALA A 18 1.93 11.86 5.56
CA ALA A 18 2.21 11.27 6.86
C ALA A 18 3.40 10.31 6.78
N ASN A 19 4.17 10.26 7.87
CA ASN A 19 5.24 9.29 8.03
C ASN A 19 4.75 8.12 8.90
N LEU A 20 4.37 7.03 8.25
CA LEU A 20 3.94 5.78 8.86
C LEU A 20 4.96 4.65 8.61
N SER A 21 6.23 5.00 8.38
CA SER A 21 7.29 4.02 8.28
C SER A 21 7.38 3.19 9.56
N GLU A 22 7.51 1.87 9.40
CA GLU A 22 7.54 0.88 10.48
C GLU A 22 6.28 0.86 11.37
N ALA A 23 5.19 1.51 10.95
CA ALA A 23 3.95 1.52 11.71
C ALA A 23 3.31 0.13 11.75
N ASP A 24 2.68 -0.18 12.88
CA ASP A 24 1.83 -1.36 13.00
C ASP A 24 0.39 -0.98 12.65
N LEU A 25 -0.06 -1.35 11.46
CA LEU A 25 -1.40 -1.09 10.91
C LEU A 25 -2.19 -2.40 10.77
N GLN A 26 -1.83 -3.44 11.52
CA GLN A 26 -2.54 -4.71 11.48
C GLN A 26 -4.04 -4.50 11.72
N ASN A 27 -4.87 -5.03 10.82
CA ASN A 27 -6.34 -4.90 10.83
C ASN A 27 -6.88 -3.45 10.85
N ALA A 28 -6.06 -2.44 10.54
CA ALA A 28 -6.51 -1.06 10.52
C ALA A 28 -7.56 -0.85 9.40
N ARG A 29 -8.60 -0.06 9.69
CA ARG A 29 -9.63 0.31 8.72
C ARG A 29 -9.32 1.69 8.14
N LEU A 30 -8.72 1.69 6.96
CA LEU A 30 -8.24 2.87 6.23
C LEU A 30 -9.15 3.22 5.04
N GLY A 31 -10.29 2.55 4.86
CA GLY A 31 -11.24 2.79 3.77
C GLY A 31 -11.46 4.27 3.44
N GLU A 32 -11.40 4.61 2.14
CA GLU A 32 -11.53 5.98 1.61
C GLU A 32 -10.50 7.00 2.14
N ALA A 33 -9.46 6.60 2.87
CA ALA A 33 -8.46 7.54 3.39
C ALA A 33 -7.58 8.15 2.28
N ILE A 34 -7.13 9.38 2.51
CA ILE A 34 -6.18 10.08 1.64
C ILE A 34 -4.76 9.75 2.11
N LEU A 35 -4.07 8.87 1.39
CA LEU A 35 -2.71 8.38 1.68
C LEU A 35 -1.67 8.90 0.65
N LYS A 36 -1.97 10.03 0.02
CA LYS A 36 -1.10 10.63 -0.98
C LYS A 36 0.25 11.02 -0.38
N ASP A 37 1.35 10.70 -1.07
CA ASP A 37 2.73 10.88 -0.57
C ASP A 37 3.05 10.22 0.78
N VAL A 38 2.21 9.32 1.29
CA VAL A 38 2.47 8.66 2.58
C VAL A 38 3.75 7.83 2.51
N ARG A 39 4.51 7.78 3.60
CA ARG A 39 5.63 6.83 3.75
C ARG A 39 5.17 5.65 4.58
N LEU A 40 5.13 4.47 3.99
CA LEU A 40 4.75 3.21 4.63
C LEU A 40 5.90 2.21 4.68
N SER A 41 7.13 2.62 4.38
CA SER A 41 8.27 1.71 4.35
C SER A 41 8.43 0.93 5.66
N GLY A 42 8.45 -0.41 5.59
CA GLY A 42 8.51 -1.27 6.77
C GLY A 42 7.20 -1.40 7.57
N ALA A 43 6.09 -0.80 7.15
CA ALA A 43 4.83 -0.90 7.86
C ALA A 43 4.22 -2.31 7.75
N ASN A 44 3.54 -2.73 8.82
CA ASN A 44 2.74 -3.96 8.86
C ASN A 44 1.30 -3.63 8.46
N LEU A 45 0.87 -4.07 7.28
CA LEU A 45 -0.48 -3.85 6.74
C LEU A 45 -1.33 -5.14 6.75
N GLN A 46 -0.93 -6.16 7.51
CA GLN A 46 -1.63 -7.43 7.55
C GLN A 46 -3.10 -7.22 7.97
N GLY A 47 -4.05 -7.68 7.15
CA GLY A 47 -5.48 -7.56 7.44
C GLY A 47 -6.02 -6.13 7.33
N ALA A 48 -5.20 -5.14 6.96
CA ALA A 48 -5.66 -3.76 6.82
C ALA A 48 -6.67 -3.65 5.68
N ASP A 49 -7.77 -2.96 5.95
CA ASP A 49 -8.81 -2.64 4.97
C ASP A 49 -8.46 -1.31 4.29
N ILE A 50 -8.03 -1.40 3.03
CA ILE A 50 -7.57 -0.26 2.22
C ILE A 50 -8.46 0.01 1.00
N HIS A 51 -9.72 -0.42 1.03
CA HIS A 51 -10.68 -0.16 -0.05
C HIS A 51 -10.78 1.34 -0.36
N GLU A 52 -10.79 1.68 -1.65
CA GLU A 52 -10.96 3.05 -2.15
C GLU A 52 -9.97 4.09 -1.59
N THR A 53 -8.84 3.67 -1.01
CA THR A 53 -7.80 4.58 -0.54
C THR A 53 -7.09 5.26 -1.70
N ASN A 54 -6.74 6.54 -1.51
CA ASN A 54 -5.90 7.26 -2.46
C ASN A 54 -4.42 7.04 -2.15
N LEU A 55 -3.79 6.11 -2.86
CA LEU A 55 -2.38 5.75 -2.72
C LEU A 55 -1.43 6.53 -3.66
N GLN A 56 -1.87 7.68 -4.19
CA GLN A 56 -1.06 8.43 -5.15
C GLN A 56 0.32 8.80 -4.59
N ARG A 57 1.38 8.28 -5.22
CA ARG A 57 2.80 8.43 -4.83
C ARG A 57 3.13 7.89 -3.43
N ALA A 58 2.27 7.06 -2.85
CA ALA A 58 2.57 6.35 -1.61
C ALA A 58 3.86 5.54 -1.77
N LYS A 59 4.71 5.51 -0.74
CA LYS A 59 6.00 4.81 -0.77
C LYS A 59 5.94 3.56 0.09
N PHE A 60 6.14 2.42 -0.55
CA PHE A 60 5.89 1.10 0.03
C PHE A 60 7.14 0.24 0.25
N ALA A 61 8.34 0.80 0.03
CA ALA A 61 9.60 0.06 0.08
C ALA A 61 9.73 -0.78 1.37
N LYS A 62 9.96 -2.09 1.22
CA LYS A 62 10.11 -3.04 2.34
C LYS A 62 8.88 -3.15 3.26
N CYS A 63 7.67 -2.83 2.78
CA CYS A 63 6.45 -3.17 3.53
C CYS A 63 6.43 -4.67 3.83
N LEU A 64 6.13 -5.01 5.09
CA LEU A 64 6.50 -6.32 5.60
C LEU A 64 5.68 -7.45 4.98
N ILE A 65 4.36 -7.29 4.80
CA ILE A 65 3.50 -8.32 4.19
C ILE A 65 2.20 -7.63 3.72
N TRP A 66 1.82 -7.77 2.45
CA TRP A 66 0.48 -7.39 1.98
C TRP A 66 -0.43 -8.56 1.73
N SER A 67 0.04 -9.81 1.90
CA SER A 67 -0.71 -11.03 1.56
C SER A 67 -2.17 -11.00 2.01
N ASP A 68 -2.44 -10.33 3.13
CA ASP A 68 -3.74 -10.25 3.78
C ASP A 68 -4.36 -8.83 3.73
N ALA A 69 -3.77 -7.87 3.00
CA ALA A 69 -4.38 -6.56 2.80
C ALA A 69 -5.68 -6.73 1.99
N ILE A 70 -6.77 -6.21 2.53
CA ILE A 70 -8.12 -6.41 2.00
C ILE A 70 -8.42 -5.31 0.99
N ASP A 71 -9.00 -5.70 -0.15
CA ASP A 71 -9.50 -4.81 -1.20
C ASP A 71 -8.46 -3.87 -1.83
N LEU A 72 -7.19 -4.29 -1.89
CA LEU A 72 -6.19 -3.60 -2.71
C LEU A 72 -6.40 -3.93 -4.19
N THR A 73 -6.55 -2.91 -5.02
CA THR A 73 -6.68 -3.08 -6.48
C THR A 73 -5.39 -2.71 -7.23
N TRP A 74 -5.21 -3.25 -8.44
CA TRP A 74 -4.14 -2.83 -9.35
C TRP A 74 -4.21 -1.33 -9.69
N GLU A 75 -5.41 -0.78 -9.75
CA GLU A 75 -5.65 0.64 -9.99
C GLU A 75 -5.11 1.53 -8.87
N GLN A 76 -5.23 1.10 -7.62
CA GLN A 76 -4.62 1.80 -6.49
C GLN A 76 -3.11 1.58 -6.44
N LEU A 77 -2.66 0.35 -6.74
CA LEU A 77 -1.25 -0.02 -6.70
C LEU A 77 -0.40 0.72 -7.74
N ARG A 78 -0.87 0.84 -9.00
CA ARG A 78 -0.13 1.54 -10.07
C ARG A 78 0.14 3.02 -9.79
N GLN A 79 -0.65 3.62 -8.89
CA GLN A 79 -0.48 5.01 -8.48
C GLN A 79 0.62 5.17 -7.41
N ALA A 80 1.03 4.08 -6.76
CA ALA A 80 2.05 4.08 -5.73
C ALA A 80 3.47 3.97 -6.31
N LYS A 81 4.49 4.08 -5.44
CA LYS A 81 5.91 4.05 -5.79
C LYS A 81 6.64 2.97 -5.00
N LYS A 82 7.62 2.32 -5.64
CA LYS A 82 8.49 1.30 -5.02
C LYS A 82 7.66 0.18 -4.38
N TRP A 83 6.60 -0.22 -5.05
CA TRP A 83 5.76 -1.34 -4.65
C TRP A 83 6.29 -2.66 -5.21
N GLU A 84 7.17 -2.61 -6.21
CA GLU A 84 7.84 -3.75 -6.83
C GLU A 84 8.78 -4.46 -5.84
N GLU A 85 9.29 -3.70 -4.84
CA GLU A 85 10.08 -4.22 -3.72
C GLU A 85 9.21 -4.88 -2.63
N ALA A 86 7.88 -4.83 -2.74
CA ALA A 86 6.95 -5.43 -1.78
C ALA A 86 6.44 -6.79 -2.28
N GLU A 87 6.16 -7.69 -1.34
CA GLU A 87 5.54 -8.99 -1.64
C GLU A 87 4.06 -8.78 -1.98
N LEU A 88 3.71 -8.95 -3.26
CA LEU A 88 2.33 -8.80 -3.74
C LEU A 88 1.46 -10.00 -3.33
N PRO A 89 0.19 -9.76 -2.95
CA PRO A 89 -0.77 -10.83 -2.69
C PRO A 89 -1.04 -11.71 -3.91
N ASP A 90 -1.24 -13.00 -3.70
CA ASP A 90 -1.55 -13.96 -4.76
C ASP A 90 -2.78 -13.54 -5.59
N TYR A 91 -3.82 -12.96 -4.96
CA TYR A 91 -5.01 -12.52 -5.67
C TYR A 91 -4.74 -11.35 -6.63
N LEU A 92 -3.78 -10.48 -6.31
CA LEU A 92 -3.34 -9.43 -7.22
C LEU A 92 -2.51 -10.03 -8.34
N LEU A 93 -1.59 -10.95 -8.04
CA LEU A 93 -0.80 -11.64 -9.06
C LEU A 93 -1.69 -12.41 -10.05
N GLN A 94 -2.77 -13.05 -9.58
CA GLN A 94 -3.73 -13.78 -10.41
C GLN A 94 -4.60 -12.85 -11.28
N ASN A 95 -4.89 -11.63 -10.82
CA ASN A 95 -5.72 -10.66 -11.52
C ASN A 95 -4.89 -9.51 -12.14
N ARG A 96 -3.61 -9.77 -12.46
CA ARG A 96 -2.73 -8.77 -13.06
C ARG A 96 -3.26 -8.32 -14.42
N PRO A 97 -3.58 -7.03 -14.62
CA PRO A 97 -4.02 -6.52 -15.92
C PRO A 97 -2.85 -6.59 -16.90
N ILE A 98 -3.16 -6.74 -18.19
CA ILE A 98 -2.16 -6.89 -19.26
C ILE A 98 -1.22 -5.68 -19.29
N GLU A 99 -1.76 -4.48 -19.03
CA GLU A 99 -1.03 -3.21 -18.97
C GLU A 99 0.03 -3.19 -17.86
N ALA A 100 -0.20 -3.87 -16.73
CA ALA A 100 0.73 -3.89 -15.61
C ALA A 100 1.99 -4.72 -15.90
N VAL A 101 1.98 -5.61 -16.90
CA VAL A 101 3.16 -6.41 -17.30
C VAL A 101 4.24 -5.51 -17.91
N GLU A 102 3.85 -4.53 -18.71
CA GLU A 102 4.78 -3.57 -19.32
C GLU A 102 5.28 -2.51 -18.33
N GLU A 103 4.45 -2.12 -17.37
CA GLU A 103 4.79 -1.11 -16.36
C GLU A 103 5.93 -1.59 -15.45
N VAL A 104 5.88 -2.84 -14.97
CA VAL A 104 6.95 -3.45 -14.17
C VAL A 104 8.29 -3.37 -14.92
N SER A 105 8.29 -3.76 -16.20
CA SER A 105 9.51 -3.81 -17.04
C SER A 105 10.14 -2.42 -17.28
N LYS A 106 9.32 -1.36 -17.38
CA LYS A 106 9.81 0.02 -17.63
C LYS A 106 10.34 0.71 -16.37
N GLN A 107 9.93 0.23 -15.20
CA GLN A 107 10.26 0.85 -13.91
C GLN A 107 11.54 0.26 -13.31
N GLU A 108 11.81 -1.04 -13.55
CA GLU A 108 13.09 -1.70 -13.24
C GLU A 108 14.29 -1.06 -13.98
N LEU A 109 14.05 -0.45 -15.14
CA LEU A 109 15.10 0.21 -15.94
C LEU A 109 15.44 1.65 -15.48
N LYS A 110 14.76 2.18 -14.45
CA LYS A 110 14.93 3.57 -13.98
C LYS A 110 15.59 3.69 -12.60
N GLU A 111 16.13 2.59 -12.05
CA GLU A 111 16.96 2.61 -10.84
C GLU A 111 18.46 2.73 -11.16
#